data_AF-A0A957F6A9-F1
#
_entry.id   AF-A0A957F6A9-F1
#
_cell.length_a   1.000
_cell.length_b   1.000
_cell.length_c   1.000
_cell.angle_alpha   90.00
_cell.angle_beta   90.00
_cell.angle_gamma   90.00
#
_symmetry.space_group_name_H-M   'P 1'
#
loop_
_entity.id
_entity.type
_entity.pdbx_description
1 polymer ?
#
loop_
_entity_poly.entity_id
_entity_poly.type
_entity_poly.pdbx_seq_one_letter_code
_entity_poly.pdbx_strand_id
1 'polypeptide(L)'
;MTPPPPTDTRVPASWLPVVRLAWLACALLLIAGFVLGVPYLHAELSAVCTADCLPYAMTQAEADLLADWGMSLDLYAAYLSSAEIYLALAFTLPALLIFWRKSADWIGVLASLAILFVGLVVMAEELRALARAYPPLFAPIEVLTSVGVLLFMLLFYLFPDGRFAPRWLGYVVAVSSLVILV
;
A
#
# COMPACT_ATOMS: atom_id res chain seq x y z
N MET A 1 -28.54 30.58 -0.66
CA MET A 1 -27.18 30.19 -1.13
C MET A 1 -27.35 29.05 -2.11
N THR A 2 -27.05 29.26 -3.39
CA THR A 2 -27.02 28.18 -4.37
C THR A 2 -25.72 27.39 -4.20
N PRO A 3 -25.76 26.04 -4.18
CA PRO A 3 -24.54 25.24 -4.11
C PRO A 3 -23.66 25.54 -5.34
N PRO A 4 -22.34 25.66 -5.18
CA PRO A 4 -21.44 25.89 -6.31
C PRO A 4 -21.57 24.73 -7.32
N PRO A 5 -21.41 24.99 -8.63
CA PRO A 5 -21.56 23.96 -9.65
C PRO A 5 -20.58 22.80 -9.42
N PRO A 6 -20.97 21.55 -9.73
CA PRO A 6 -20.09 20.37 -9.62
C PRO A 6 -18.83 20.57 -10.47
N THR A 7 -17.66 20.22 -9.93
CA THR A 7 -16.37 20.33 -10.63
C THR A 7 -16.34 19.18 -11.62
N ASP A 8 -15.92 19.43 -12.85
CA ASP A 8 -15.74 18.35 -13.80
C ASP A 8 -14.51 17.52 -13.42
N THR A 9 -14.75 16.30 -12.95
CA THR A 9 -13.69 15.36 -12.56
C THR A 9 -13.42 14.32 -13.64
N ARG A 10 -14.01 14.50 -14.83
CA ARG A 10 -13.83 13.55 -15.92
C ARG A 10 -12.44 13.65 -16.50
N VAL A 11 -11.84 12.49 -16.73
CA VAL A 11 -10.61 12.36 -17.49
C VAL A 11 -10.95 12.64 -18.97
N PRO A 12 -10.18 13.50 -19.67
CA PRO A 12 -10.39 13.72 -21.09
C PRO A 12 -10.30 12.41 -21.87
N ALA A 13 -11.17 12.22 -22.87
CA ALA A 13 -11.27 10.95 -23.61
C ALA A 13 -9.95 10.52 -24.28
N SER A 14 -9.11 11.48 -24.69
CA SER A 14 -7.78 11.22 -25.27
C SER A 14 -6.77 10.66 -24.26
N TRP A 15 -6.92 10.98 -22.98
CA TRP A 15 -6.01 10.54 -21.91
C TRP A 15 -6.47 9.25 -21.22
N LEU A 16 -7.74 8.88 -21.36
CA LEU A 16 -8.31 7.67 -20.77
C LEU A 16 -7.50 6.38 -21.05
N PRO A 17 -7.04 6.08 -22.27
CA PRO A 17 -6.25 4.86 -22.50
C PRO A 17 -4.89 4.90 -21.79
N VAL A 18 -4.25 6.08 -21.73
CA VAL A 18 -2.97 6.26 -21.05
C VAL A 18 -3.12 6.05 -19.55
N VAL A 19 -4.15 6.66 -18.93
CA VAL A 19 -4.45 6.48 -17.50
C VAL A 19 -4.71 5.02 -17.18
N ARG A 20 -5.47 4.32 -18.03
CA ARG A 20 -5.76 2.90 -17.81
C ARG A 20 -4.51 2.03 -17.92
N LEU A 21 -3.69 2.25 -18.93
CA LEU A 21 -2.45 1.49 -19.12
C LEU A 21 -1.47 1.73 -17.98
N ALA A 22 -1.29 2.99 -17.58
CA ALA A 22 -0.41 3.36 -16.47
C ALA A 22 -0.89 2.73 -15.15
N TRP A 23 -2.21 2.77 -14.88
CA TRP A 23 -2.78 2.16 -13.70
C TRP A 23 -2.59 0.65 -13.68
N LEU A 24 -2.89 -0.04 -14.80
CA LEU A 24 -2.73 -1.50 -14.91
C LEU A 24 -1.27 -1.93 -14.78
N ALA A 25 -0.34 -1.19 -15.39
CA ALA A 25 1.09 -1.44 -15.26
C ALA A 25 1.55 -1.27 -13.81
N CYS A 26 1.13 -0.18 -13.15
CA CYS A 26 1.44 0.06 -11.74
C CYS A 26 0.87 -1.05 -10.85
N ALA A 27 -0.40 -1.40 -11.03
CA ALA A 27 -1.04 -2.47 -10.26
C ALA A 27 -0.35 -3.82 -10.46
N LEU A 28 -0.01 -4.17 -11.69
CA LEU A 28 0.71 -5.41 -11.99
C LEU A 28 2.09 -5.44 -11.33
N LEU A 29 2.84 -4.33 -11.37
CA LEU A 29 4.15 -4.24 -10.73
C LEU A 29 4.07 -4.38 -9.21
N LEU A 30 3.11 -3.72 -8.57
CA LEU A 30 2.92 -3.80 -7.12
C LEU A 30 2.47 -5.21 -6.69
N ILE A 31 1.52 -5.81 -7.41
CA ILE A 31 1.05 -7.17 -7.12
C ILE A 31 2.19 -8.18 -7.34
N ALA A 32 2.97 -8.04 -8.41
CA ALA A 32 4.12 -8.91 -8.65
C ALA A 32 5.18 -8.77 -7.56
N GLY A 33 5.52 -7.53 -7.16
CA GLY A 33 6.45 -7.27 -6.06
C GLY A 33 5.98 -7.88 -4.74
N PHE A 34 4.69 -7.74 -4.42
CA PHE A 34 4.07 -8.34 -3.25
C PHE A 34 4.19 -9.86 -3.28
N VAL A 35 3.72 -10.52 -4.34
CA VAL A 35 3.76 -11.98 -4.49
C VAL A 35 5.19 -12.53 -4.42
N LEU A 36 6.15 -11.83 -5.03
CA LEU A 36 7.57 -12.21 -4.96
C LEU A 36 8.17 -12.00 -3.58
N GLY A 37 7.68 -11.03 -2.81
CA GLY A 37 8.14 -10.74 -1.44
C GLY A 37 7.61 -11.71 -0.38
N VAL A 38 6.43 -12.30 -0.58
CA VAL A 38 5.81 -13.29 0.33
C VAL A 38 6.79 -14.38 0.81
N PRO A 39 7.52 -15.11 -0.07
CA PRO A 39 8.44 -16.16 0.40
C PRO A 39 9.61 -15.60 1.23
N TYR A 40 10.08 -14.38 0.94
CA TYR A 40 11.15 -13.75 1.72
C TYR A 40 10.65 -13.37 3.11
N LEU A 41 9.46 -12.77 3.19
CA LEU A 41 8.85 -12.42 4.47
C LEU A 41 8.55 -13.66 5.31
N HIS A 42 8.04 -14.72 4.68
CA HIS A 42 7.80 -15.98 5.35
C HIS A 42 9.09 -16.60 5.91
N ALA A 43 10.17 -16.59 5.12
CA ALA A 43 11.48 -17.06 5.56
C ALA A 43 11.99 -16.24 6.76
N GLU A 44 11.84 -14.91 6.73
CA GLU A 44 12.21 -14.03 7.84
C GLU A 44 11.38 -14.33 9.11
N LEU A 45 10.07 -14.55 8.99
CA LEU A 45 9.18 -14.87 10.12
C LEU A 45 9.39 -16.29 10.67
N SER A 46 9.82 -17.22 9.82
CA SER A 46 10.13 -18.60 10.20
C SER A 46 11.48 -18.76 10.91
N ALA A 47 12.28 -17.69 10.98
CA ALA A 47 13.58 -17.68 11.63
C ALA A 47 13.50 -17.02 13.02
N VAL A 48 14.26 -17.57 13.97
CA VAL A 48 14.39 -16.94 15.29
C VAL A 48 15.24 -15.68 15.16
N CYS A 49 14.68 -14.56 15.62
CA CYS A 49 15.39 -13.30 15.66
C CYS A 49 16.31 -13.20 16.89
N THR A 50 17.54 -12.73 16.67
CA THR A 50 18.54 -12.53 17.74
C THR A 50 18.89 -11.06 18.00
N ALA A 51 18.70 -10.17 17.02
CA ALA A 51 18.86 -8.72 17.13
C ALA A 51 18.07 -8.00 16.03
N ASP A 52 17.58 -6.79 16.31
CA ASP A 52 16.81 -5.93 15.38
C ASP A 52 15.62 -6.64 14.70
N CYS A 53 14.69 -7.12 15.53
CA CYS A 53 13.57 -7.94 15.08
C CYS A 53 12.54 -7.15 14.28
N LEU A 54 12.07 -7.78 13.21
CA LEU A 54 10.90 -7.33 12.47
C LEU A 54 9.66 -7.33 13.37
N PRO A 55 8.67 -6.48 13.07
CA PRO A 55 7.36 -6.62 13.67
C PRO A 55 6.88 -8.07 13.55
N TYR A 56 6.41 -8.65 14.65
CA TYR A 56 5.87 -10.01 14.73
C TYR A 56 6.86 -11.17 14.58
N ALA A 57 8.16 -10.92 14.39
CA ALA A 57 9.18 -11.95 14.46
C ALA A 57 9.37 -12.43 15.90
N MET A 58 9.58 -13.74 16.07
CA MET A 58 9.72 -14.38 17.38
C MET A 58 11.18 -14.40 17.84
N THR A 59 11.40 -14.03 19.10
CA THR A 59 12.65 -14.30 19.81
C THR A 59 12.74 -15.77 20.21
N GLN A 60 13.94 -16.23 20.61
CA GLN A 60 14.13 -17.61 21.05
C GLN A 60 13.19 -17.99 22.20
N ALA A 61 13.04 -17.11 23.19
CA ALA A 61 12.20 -17.36 24.36
C ALA A 61 10.71 -17.50 23.98
N GLU A 62 10.23 -16.71 23.02
CA GLU A 62 8.85 -16.79 22.56
C GLU A 62 8.62 -18.02 21.67
N ALA A 63 9.61 -18.39 20.86
CA ALA A 63 9.57 -19.63 20.06
C ALA A 63 9.52 -20.88 20.96
N ASP A 64 10.26 -20.90 22.07
CA ASP A 64 10.23 -22.00 23.04
C ASP A 64 8.84 -22.10 23.71
N LEU A 65 8.24 -20.96 24.11
CA LEU A 65 6.86 -20.93 24.65
C LEU A 65 5.81 -21.39 23.63
N LEU A 66 5.98 -21.01 22.36
CA LEU A 66 5.09 -21.44 21.28
C LEU A 66 5.19 -22.96 21.04
N ALA A 67 6.41 -23.51 21.12
CA ALA A 67 6.66 -24.94 21.04
C ALA A 67 6.04 -25.71 22.22
N ASP A 68 6.08 -25.15 23.44
CA ASP A 68 5.41 -25.72 24.62
C ASP A 68 3.88 -25.80 24.42
N TRP A 69 3.30 -24.91 23.63
CA TRP A 69 1.88 -24.94 23.26
C TRP A 69 1.58 -25.87 22.07
N GLY A 70 2.58 -26.62 21.60
CA GLY A 70 2.47 -27.58 20.52
C GLY A 70 2.43 -26.97 19.13
N MET A 71 2.87 -25.71 18.98
CA MET A 71 2.82 -24.98 17.72
C MET A 71 4.25 -24.73 17.20
N SER A 72 4.47 -24.97 15.91
CA SER A 72 5.76 -24.69 15.28
C SER A 72 5.86 -23.24 14.85
N LEU A 73 7.08 -22.71 14.83
CA LEU A 73 7.37 -21.37 14.31
C LEU A 73 6.95 -21.23 12.83
N ASP A 74 7.12 -22.30 12.05
CA ASP A 74 6.70 -22.38 10.65
C ASP A 74 5.17 -22.23 10.48
N LEU A 75 4.39 -22.88 11.35
CA LEU A 75 2.93 -22.76 11.33
C LEU A 75 2.47 -21.34 11.71
N TYR A 76 3.16 -20.71 12.67
CA TYR A 76 2.91 -19.32 13.04
C TYR A 76 3.27 -18.35 11.91
N ALA A 77 4.42 -18.53 11.27
CA ALA A 77 4.82 -17.75 10.09
C ALA A 77 3.80 -17.91 8.95
N ALA A 78 3.32 -19.13 8.70
CA ALA A 78 2.30 -19.38 7.68
C ALA A 78 0.96 -18.69 8.01
N TYR A 79 0.56 -18.67 9.29
CA TYR A 79 -0.62 -17.96 9.75
C TYR A 79 -0.49 -16.45 9.50
N LEU A 80 0.62 -15.83 9.87
CA LEU A 80 0.86 -14.40 9.64
C LEU A 80 0.88 -14.06 8.14
N SER A 81 1.64 -14.80 7.34
CA SER A 81 1.67 -14.59 5.88
C SER A 81 0.29 -14.74 5.25
N SER A 82 -0.54 -15.67 5.75
CA SER A 82 -1.91 -15.80 5.27
C SER A 82 -2.76 -14.57 5.61
N ALA A 83 -2.61 -14.01 6.81
CA ALA A 83 -3.32 -12.82 7.25
C ALA A 83 -2.95 -11.59 6.40
N GLU A 84 -1.67 -11.43 6.06
CA GLU A 84 -1.22 -10.36 5.16
C GLU A 84 -1.78 -10.51 3.74
N ILE A 85 -1.81 -11.73 3.21
CA ILE A 85 -2.46 -12.01 1.91
C ILE A 85 -3.96 -11.63 1.95
N TYR A 86 -4.68 -12.00 3.03
CA TYR A 86 -6.09 -11.63 3.17
C TYR A 86 -6.26 -10.11 3.25
N LEU A 87 -5.40 -9.41 3.99
CA LEU A 87 -5.42 -7.96 4.08
C LEU A 87 -5.16 -7.32 2.72
N ALA A 88 -4.12 -7.76 2.01
CA ALA A 88 -3.77 -7.28 0.67
C ALA A 88 -4.94 -7.47 -0.31
N LEU A 89 -5.64 -8.61 -0.26
CA LEU A 89 -6.85 -8.85 -1.06
C LEU A 89 -8.00 -7.90 -0.66
N ALA A 90 -8.20 -7.66 0.63
CA ALA A 90 -9.24 -6.76 1.14
C ALA A 90 -9.04 -5.31 0.66
N PHE A 91 -7.82 -4.88 0.37
CA PHE A 91 -7.53 -3.57 -0.26
C PHE A 91 -7.54 -3.63 -1.80
N THR A 92 -6.95 -4.67 -2.38
CA THR A 92 -6.78 -4.79 -3.84
C THR A 92 -8.11 -4.97 -4.56
N LEU A 93 -9.03 -5.76 -4.00
CA LEU A 93 -10.34 -6.02 -4.64
C LEU A 93 -11.20 -4.75 -4.75
N PRO A 94 -11.39 -3.94 -3.69
CA PRO A 94 -12.06 -2.64 -3.81
C PRO A 94 -11.33 -1.68 -4.74
N ALA A 95 -9.99 -1.62 -4.71
CA ALA A 95 -9.23 -0.75 -5.61
C ALA A 95 -9.50 -1.07 -7.09
N LEU A 96 -9.45 -2.36 -7.46
CA LEU A 96 -9.80 -2.83 -8.80
C LEU A 96 -11.25 -2.51 -9.18
N LEU A 97 -12.19 -2.73 -8.24
CA LEU A 97 -13.60 -2.45 -8.47
C LEU A 97 -13.86 -0.96 -8.70
N ILE A 98 -13.24 -0.08 -7.91
CA ILE A 98 -13.33 1.37 -8.06
C ILE A 98 -12.76 1.78 -9.41
N PHE A 99 -11.57 1.31 -9.76
CA PHE A 99 -10.95 1.60 -11.05
C PHE A 99 -11.83 1.14 -12.22
N TRP A 100 -12.39 -0.07 -12.15
CA TRP A 100 -13.27 -0.60 -13.20
C TRP A 100 -14.51 0.27 -13.39
N ARG A 101 -15.15 0.72 -12.30
CA ARG A 101 -16.37 1.54 -12.35
C ARG A 101 -16.11 3.03 -12.63
N LYS A 102 -14.95 3.55 -12.25
CA LYS A 102 -14.64 4.99 -12.18
C LYS A 102 -13.34 5.38 -12.88
N SER A 103 -12.82 4.57 -13.80
CA SER A 103 -11.59 4.91 -14.57
C SER A 103 -11.68 6.20 -15.39
N ALA A 104 -12.89 6.67 -15.70
CA ALA A 104 -13.13 7.93 -16.41
C ALA A 104 -13.19 9.16 -15.49
N ASP A 105 -13.02 8.98 -14.17
CA ASP A 105 -13.07 10.02 -13.14
C ASP A 105 -11.71 10.05 -12.42
N TRP A 106 -11.01 11.19 -12.45
CA TRP A 106 -9.65 11.26 -11.89
C TRP A 106 -9.64 11.05 -10.37
N ILE A 107 -10.72 11.39 -9.66
CA ILE A 107 -10.86 11.09 -8.23
C ILE A 107 -11.02 9.59 -8.01
N GLY A 108 -11.78 8.92 -8.88
CA GLY A 108 -11.94 7.46 -8.84
C GLY A 108 -10.61 6.75 -9.04
N VAL A 109 -9.81 7.22 -10.00
CA VAL A 109 -8.45 6.71 -10.23
C VAL A 109 -7.55 6.99 -9.02
N LEU A 110 -7.55 8.20 -8.46
CA LEU A 110 -6.80 8.55 -7.25
C LEU A 110 -7.17 7.63 -6.08
N ALA A 111 -8.47 7.45 -5.82
CA ALA A 111 -8.97 6.59 -4.75
C ALA A 111 -8.54 5.13 -4.92
N SER A 112 -8.66 4.60 -6.14
CA SER A 112 -8.22 3.24 -6.44
C SER A 112 -6.72 3.05 -6.21
N LEU A 113 -5.88 4.01 -6.66
CA LEU A 113 -4.44 3.95 -6.45
C LEU A 113 -4.07 4.06 -4.98
N ALA A 114 -4.66 5.01 -4.25
CA ALA A 114 -4.40 5.19 -2.83
C ALA A 114 -4.69 3.92 -2.03
N ILE A 115 -5.86 3.30 -2.25
CA ILE A 115 -6.25 2.05 -1.58
C ILE A 115 -5.28 0.92 -1.94
N LEU A 116 -4.88 0.82 -3.21
CA LEU A 116 -3.94 -0.19 -3.67
C LEU A 116 -2.56 -0.04 -3.02
N PHE A 117 -2.02 1.17 -2.99
CA PHE A 117 -0.74 1.47 -2.35
C PHE A 117 -0.77 1.21 -0.84
N VAL A 118 -1.87 1.55 -0.16
CA VAL A 118 -2.00 1.25 1.26
C VAL A 118 -1.89 -0.24 1.53
N GLY A 119 -2.63 -1.06 0.77
CA GLY A 119 -2.67 -2.50 0.97
C GLY A 119 -1.41 -3.25 0.54
N LEU A 120 -0.70 -2.78 -0.50
CA LEU A 120 0.44 -3.49 -1.09
C LEU A 120 1.81 -2.88 -0.79
N VAL A 121 1.87 -1.69 -0.18
CA VAL A 121 3.13 -0.99 0.08
C VAL A 121 3.21 -0.44 1.50
N VAL A 122 2.19 0.30 1.95
CA VAL A 122 2.28 1.00 3.24
C VAL A 122 2.09 0.03 4.41
N MET A 123 1.08 -0.84 4.33
CA MET A 123 0.74 -1.81 5.37
C MET A 123 1.42 -3.18 5.17
N ALA A 124 2.13 -3.37 4.06
CA ALA A 124 2.71 -4.65 3.64
C ALA A 124 4.22 -4.66 3.88
N GLU A 125 4.74 -5.74 4.48
CA GLU A 125 6.18 -5.91 4.73
C GLU A 125 6.89 -6.70 3.62
N GLU A 126 6.15 -7.31 2.69
CA GLU A 126 6.66 -8.19 1.64
C GLU A 126 7.63 -7.48 0.70
N LEU A 127 7.31 -6.25 0.29
CA LEU A 127 8.23 -5.45 -0.52
C LEU A 127 9.51 -5.12 0.26
N ARG A 128 9.40 -4.80 1.56
CA ARG A 128 10.57 -4.51 2.40
C ARG A 128 11.44 -5.75 2.60
N ALA A 129 10.84 -6.92 2.78
CA ALA A 129 11.53 -8.21 2.82
C ALA A 129 12.29 -8.46 1.50
N LEU A 130 11.66 -8.16 0.36
CA LEU A 130 12.31 -8.25 -0.94
C LEU A 130 13.48 -7.25 -1.07
N ALA A 131 13.37 -6.03 -0.53
CA ALA A 131 14.48 -5.07 -0.50
C ALA A 131 15.64 -5.50 0.40
N ARG A 132 15.35 -6.17 1.53
CA ARG A 132 16.39 -6.77 2.39
C ARG A 132 17.17 -7.85 1.65
N ALA A 133 16.50 -8.67 0.84
CA ALA A 133 17.16 -9.64 -0.02
C ALA A 133 17.92 -8.99 -1.20
N TYR A 134 17.42 -7.87 -1.73
CA TYR A 134 17.99 -7.16 -2.88
C TYR A 134 18.20 -5.67 -2.57
N PRO A 135 19.36 -5.28 -2.02
CA PRO A 135 19.61 -3.91 -1.57
C PRO A 135 19.36 -2.78 -2.58
N PRO A 136 19.56 -2.96 -3.90
CA PRO A 136 19.20 -1.92 -4.88
C PRO A 136 17.72 -1.53 -4.87
N LEU A 137 16.83 -2.37 -4.32
CA LEU A 137 15.39 -2.11 -4.25
C LEU A 137 14.98 -1.26 -3.03
N PHE A 138 15.88 -0.98 -2.08
CA PHE A 138 15.54 -0.15 -0.91
C PHE A 138 15.03 1.23 -1.32
N ALA A 139 15.83 1.98 -2.09
CA ALA A 139 15.47 3.33 -2.52
C ALA A 139 14.12 3.38 -3.28
N PRO A 140 13.85 2.54 -4.30
CA PRO A 140 12.56 2.59 -4.97
C PRO A 140 11.38 2.18 -4.08
N ILE A 141 11.55 1.26 -3.13
CA ILE A 141 10.47 0.88 -2.20
C ILE A 141 10.16 1.98 -1.19
N GLU A 142 11.17 2.69 -0.69
CA GLU A 142 10.95 3.87 0.16
C GLU A 142 10.20 4.97 -0.60
N VAL A 143 10.57 5.22 -1.86
CA VAL A 143 9.83 6.16 -2.73
C VAL A 143 8.38 5.72 -2.93
N LEU A 144 8.15 4.43 -3.19
CA LEU A 144 6.78 3.90 -3.32
C LEU A 144 5.99 4.04 -2.01
N THR A 145 6.62 3.85 -0.87
CA THR A 145 6.01 4.03 0.45
C THR A 145 5.59 5.48 0.65
N SER A 146 6.50 6.43 0.40
CA SER A 146 6.21 7.87 0.46
C SER A 146 5.08 8.26 -0.48
N VAL A 147 5.10 7.77 -1.73
CA VAL A 147 4.01 8.00 -2.70
C VAL A 147 2.69 7.42 -2.18
N GLY A 148 2.70 6.23 -1.60
CA GLY A 148 1.49 5.60 -1.05
C GLY A 148 0.86 6.42 0.08
N VAL A 149 1.67 6.89 1.03
CA VAL A 149 1.21 7.76 2.12
C VAL A 149 0.64 9.07 1.57
N LEU A 150 1.29 9.68 0.59
CA LEU A 150 0.81 10.91 -0.06
C LEU A 150 -0.51 10.69 -0.79
N LEU A 151 -0.65 9.61 -1.55
CA LEU A 151 -1.89 9.26 -2.24
C LEU A 151 -3.02 9.04 -1.24
N PHE A 152 -2.76 8.36 -0.12
CA PHE A 152 -3.73 8.14 0.93
C PHE A 152 -4.18 9.45 1.59
N MET A 153 -3.25 10.35 1.92
CA MET A 153 -3.58 11.67 2.43
C MET A 153 -4.41 12.48 1.43
N LEU A 154 -3.98 12.51 0.16
CA LEU A 154 -4.71 13.19 -0.91
C LEU A 154 -6.13 12.64 -1.05
N LEU A 155 -6.31 11.32 -0.95
CA LEU A 155 -7.64 10.73 -0.98
C LEU A 155 -8.54 11.33 0.11
N PHE A 156 -8.12 11.36 1.37
CA PHE A 156 -8.95 11.95 2.44
C PHE A 156 -9.22 13.44 2.28
N TYR A 157 -8.28 14.17 1.70
CA TYR A 157 -8.41 15.61 1.55
C TYR A 157 -9.22 16.05 0.33
N LEU A 158 -9.27 15.22 -0.72
CA LEU A 158 -9.99 15.52 -1.96
C LEU A 158 -11.35 14.83 -2.03
N PHE A 159 -11.55 13.72 -1.30
CA PHE A 159 -12.79 12.96 -1.35
C PHE A 159 -13.94 13.71 -0.64
N PRO A 160 -15.19 13.67 -1.18
CA PRO A 160 -15.62 13.03 -2.44
C PRO A 160 -15.56 13.94 -3.68
N ASP A 161 -15.50 15.26 -3.51
CA ASP A 161 -15.81 16.23 -4.58
C ASP A 161 -14.62 16.66 -5.44
N GLY A 162 -13.40 16.20 -5.13
CA GLY A 162 -12.15 16.60 -5.80
C GLY A 162 -11.68 17.98 -5.38
N ARG A 163 -12.20 18.49 -4.27
CA ARG A 163 -11.96 19.84 -3.76
C ARG A 163 -11.43 19.75 -2.35
N PHE A 164 -10.42 20.54 -2.05
CA PHE A 164 -10.04 20.79 -0.66
C PHE A 164 -11.17 21.54 0.05
N ALA A 165 -11.92 20.87 0.91
CA ALA A 165 -13.09 21.44 1.58
C ALA A 165 -12.75 22.66 2.48
N PRO A 166 -11.53 22.75 3.06
CA PRO A 166 -10.92 24.01 3.46
C PRO A 166 -9.69 24.35 2.60
N ARG A 167 -9.59 25.60 2.12
CA ARG A 167 -8.45 26.07 1.28
C ARG A 167 -7.10 26.00 2.00
N TRP A 168 -7.08 25.95 3.35
CA TRP A 168 -5.84 25.82 4.11
C TRP A 168 -5.22 24.42 4.00
N LEU A 169 -6.01 23.38 3.68
CA LEU A 169 -5.51 22.01 3.59
C LEU A 169 -4.45 21.86 2.48
N GLY A 170 -4.47 22.70 1.46
CA GLY A 170 -3.40 22.75 0.46
C GLY A 170 -2.03 23.06 1.09
N TYR A 171 -1.97 23.92 2.11
CA TYR A 171 -0.74 24.19 2.87
C TYR A 171 -0.35 23.01 3.76
N VAL A 172 -1.32 22.33 4.37
CA VAL A 172 -1.05 21.13 5.18
C VAL A 172 -0.46 20.03 4.30
N VAL A 173 -1.05 19.78 3.12
CA VAL A 173 -0.52 18.84 2.13
C VAL A 173 0.89 19.23 1.70
N ALA A 174 1.11 20.50 1.34
CA ALA A 174 2.43 20.96 0.94
C ALA A 174 3.50 20.75 2.03
N VAL A 175 3.15 21.03 3.29
CA VAL A 175 4.04 20.82 4.44
C VAL A 175 4.28 19.33 4.68
N SER A 176 3.24 18.48 4.66
CA SER A 176 3.41 17.04 4.84
C SER A 176 4.19 16.40 3.69
N SER A 177 4.01 16.86 2.44
CA SER A 177 4.80 16.40 1.30
C SER A 177 6.27 16.76 1.44
N LEU A 178 6.58 17.94 1.98
CA LEU A 178 7.96 18.33 2.26
C LEU A 178 8.58 17.43 3.33
N VAL A 179 7.83 17.11 4.39
CA VAL A 179 8.30 16.25 5.49
C VAL A 179 8.47 14.79 5.05
N ILE A 180 7.63 14.28 4.15
CA ILE A 180 7.72 12.90 3.64
C ILE A 180 8.87 12.72 2.62
N LEU A 181 9.36 13.83 2.03
CA LEU A 181 10.42 13.83 1.01
C LEU A 181 11.81 14.23 1.56
N VAL A 182 11.92 14.60 2.84
CA VAL A 182 13.15 15.00 3.53
C VAL A 182 13.56 13.91 4.52
#